data_AF-A0AAC8TAE4-F1
#
_entry.id   AF-A0AAC8TAE4-F1
#
_cell.length_a   1.000
_cell.length_b   1.000
_cell.length_c   1.000
_cell.angle_alpha   90.00
_cell.angle_beta   90.00
_cell.angle_gamma   90.00
#
_symmetry.space_group_name_H-M   'P 1'
#
loop_
_entity.id
_entity.type
_entity.pdbx_description
1 polymer ?
#
loop_
_entity_poly.entity_id
_entity_poly.type
_entity_poly.pdbx_seq_one_letter_code
_entity_poly.pdbx_strand_id
1 'polypeptide(L)'
;MVTPEFLASDFIAQHELPQLLDAARNEGTTILWLPIKASGYQSTEIAQYQALLDPAKPLNMRHSAHRGKDMVAVAETIKKAFQS
;
A
#
# COMPACT_ATOMS: atom_id res chain seq x y z
N MET A 1 -2.34 -4.22 1.41
CA MET A 1 -2.80 -3.25 2.44
C MET A 1 -1.74 -3.19 3.53
N VAL A 2 -1.42 -2.02 4.09
CA VAL A 2 -0.33 -1.88 5.07
C VAL A 2 -0.86 -1.45 6.44
N THR A 3 -0.52 -2.23 7.46
CA THR A 3 -0.74 -2.00 8.89
C THR A 3 0.51 -2.40 9.68
N PRO A 4 0.65 -2.05 10.97
CA PRO A 4 1.71 -2.59 11.81
C PRO A 4 1.75 -4.12 11.83
N GLU A 5 0.59 -4.77 11.89
CA GLU A 5 0.51 -6.24 11.92
C GLU A 5 0.96 -6.87 10.60
N PHE A 6 0.66 -6.23 9.47
CA PHE A 6 1.17 -6.64 8.17
C PHE A 6 2.71 -6.56 8.12
N LEU A 7 3.30 -5.45 8.58
CA LEU A 7 4.75 -5.27 8.57
C LEU A 7 5.48 -6.16 9.60
N ALA A 8 4.82 -6.54 10.68
CA ALA A 8 5.38 -7.40 11.73
C ALA A 8 5.20 -8.90 11.45
N SER A 9 4.52 -9.28 10.36
CA SER A 9 4.29 -10.68 10.01
C SER A 9 5.55 -11.28 9.39
N ASP A 10 6.07 -12.36 9.98
CA ASP A 10 7.21 -13.11 9.43
C ASP A 10 6.93 -13.62 8.01
N PHE A 11 5.71 -14.11 7.77
CA PHE A 11 5.31 -14.58 6.44
C PHE A 11 5.36 -13.45 5.41
N ILE A 12 4.84 -12.27 5.75
CA ILE A 12 4.89 -11.10 4.85
C ILE A 12 6.34 -10.66 4.63
N ALA A 13 7.11 -10.53 5.71
CA ALA A 13 8.48 -10.01 5.66
C ALA A 13 9.45 -10.94 4.91
N GLN A 14 9.27 -12.26 5.02
CA GLN A 14 10.22 -13.25 4.50
C GLN A 14 9.77 -13.89 3.18
N HIS A 15 8.48 -13.85 2.86
CA HIS A 15 7.95 -14.53 1.67
C HIS A 15 7.17 -13.58 0.76
N GLU A 16 6.09 -12.97 1.24
CA GLU A 16 5.17 -12.25 0.34
C GLU A 16 5.76 -10.95 -0.19
N LEU A 17 6.23 -10.06 0.71
CA LEU A 17 6.75 -8.76 0.30
C LEU A 17 8.01 -8.89 -0.58
N PRO A 18 9.03 -9.69 -0.23
CA PRO A 18 10.19 -9.87 -1.10
C PRO A 18 9.83 -10.34 -2.51
N GLN A 19 8.91 -11.31 -2.64
CA GLN A 19 8.47 -11.81 -3.96
C GLN A 19 7.78 -10.73 -4.78
N LEU A 20 6.91 -9.91 -4.17
CA LEU A 20 6.28 -8.79 -4.86
C LEU A 20 7.31 -7.76 -5.33
N LEU A 21 8.28 -7.43 -4.48
CA LEU A 21 9.37 -6.50 -4.80
C LEU A 21 10.24 -7.01 -5.95
N ASP A 22 10.54 -8.31 -5.97
CA ASP A 22 11.32 -8.93 -7.03
C ASP A 22 10.55 -9.00 -8.35
N ALA A 23 9.25 -9.30 -8.32
CA ALA A 23 8.40 -9.19 -9.50
C ALA A 23 8.33 -7.74 -10.02
N ALA A 24 8.33 -6.75 -9.14
CA ALA A 24 8.39 -5.34 -9.55
C ALA A 24 9.71 -4.98 -10.24
N ARG A 25 10.82 -5.48 -9.72
CA ARG A 25 12.17 -5.24 -10.27
C ARG A 25 12.40 -5.97 -11.59
N ASN A 26 12.00 -7.24 -11.66
CA ASN A 26 12.40 -8.15 -12.74
C ASN A 26 11.34 -8.32 -13.82
N GLU A 27 10.07 -8.16 -13.48
CA GLU A 27 8.93 -8.42 -14.38
C GLU A 27 8.16 -7.14 -14.72
N GLY A 28 8.57 -5.99 -14.18
CA GLY A 28 7.88 -4.72 -14.37
C GLY A 28 6.53 -4.64 -13.65
N THR A 29 6.32 -5.48 -12.62
CA THR A 29 5.08 -5.47 -11.84
C THR A 29 4.88 -4.12 -11.14
N THR A 30 3.71 -3.51 -11.33
CA THR A 30 3.36 -2.27 -10.62
C THR A 30 2.86 -2.58 -9.22
N ILE A 31 3.56 -2.07 -8.20
CA ILE A 31 3.14 -2.17 -6.80
C ILE A 31 2.37 -0.91 -6.39
N LEU A 32 1.13 -1.12 -5.93
CA LEU A 32 0.30 -0.11 -5.28
C LEU A 32 -0.06 -0.63 -3.88
N TRP A 33 0.01 0.25 -2.88
CA TRP A 33 -0.32 -0.13 -1.51
C TRP A 33 -1.19 0.91 -0.81
N LEU A 34 -2.05 0.44 0.10
CA LEU A 34 -3.00 1.28 0.82
C LEU A 34 -2.61 1.32 2.31
N PRO A 35 -2.26 2.50 2.88
CA PRO A 35 -2.01 2.64 4.31
C PRO A 35 -3.33 2.59 5.09
N ILE A 36 -3.55 1.52 5.85
CA ILE A 36 -4.78 1.31 6.63
C ILE A 36 -4.62 1.87 8.05
N LYS A 37 -3.47 1.65 8.66
CA LYS A 37 -3.09 2.16 9.99
C LYS A 37 -1.71 2.81 9.92
N ALA A 38 -1.45 3.76 10.83
CA ALA A 38 -0.11 4.30 11.04
C ALA A 38 0.86 3.15 11.34
N SER A 39 1.99 3.13 10.65
CA SER A 39 2.94 2.00 10.70
C SER A 39 4.34 2.48 10.36
N GLY A 40 5.35 1.67 10.71
CA GLY A 40 6.77 1.93 10.42
C GLY A 40 7.16 1.68 8.96
N TYR A 41 6.28 1.96 7.99
CA TYR A 41 6.50 1.64 6.58
C TYR A 41 7.77 2.27 6.00
N GLN A 42 8.22 3.40 6.55
CA GLN A 42 9.44 4.09 6.12
C GLN A 42 10.71 3.25 6.35
N SER A 43 10.66 2.28 7.26
CA SER A 43 11.77 1.37 7.53
C SER A 43 11.76 0.12 6.65
N THR A 44 10.86 0.04 5.65
CA THR A 44 10.76 -1.11 4.74
C THR A 44 10.87 -0.66 3.29
N GLU A 45 11.23 -1.60 2.42
CA GLU A 45 11.34 -1.36 0.98
C GLU A 45 10.01 -0.95 0.33
N ILE A 46 8.86 -1.11 0.99
CA ILE A 46 7.58 -0.66 0.43
C ILE A 46 7.50 0.87 0.28
N ALA A 47 8.32 1.61 1.04
CA ALA A 47 8.36 3.07 1.02
C ALA A 47 8.81 3.65 -0.34
N GLN A 48 9.48 2.87 -1.18
CA GLN A 48 9.90 3.30 -2.51
C GLN A 48 8.75 3.26 -3.54
N TYR A 49 7.61 2.64 -3.20
CA TYR A 49 6.46 2.51 -4.10
C TYR A 49 5.33 3.47 -3.74
N GLN A 50 4.55 3.83 -4.77
CA GLN A 50 3.44 4.77 -4.63
C GLN A 50 2.36 4.23 -3.70
N ALA A 51 2.15 4.92 -2.59
CA ALA A 51 0.98 4.71 -1.74
C ALA A 51 -0.28 5.30 -2.39
N LEU A 52 -1.40 4.61 -2.26
CA LEU A 52 -2.71 5.02 -2.79
C LEU A 52 -3.37 6.14 -1.97
N LEU A 53 -2.91 6.36 -0.74
CA LEU A 53 -3.28 7.47 0.13
C LEU A 53 -2.02 7.98 0.81
N ASP A 54 -2.05 9.23 1.28
CA ASP A 54 -1.00 9.81 2.12
C ASP A 54 -0.74 8.90 3.35
N PRO A 55 0.44 8.27 3.46
CA PRO A 55 0.76 7.39 4.59
C PRO A 55 0.86 8.10 5.94
N ALA A 56 1.05 9.44 5.95
CA ALA A 56 0.96 10.24 7.17
C ALA A 56 -0.48 10.44 7.64
N LYS A 57 -1.47 10.19 6.76
CA LYS A 57 -2.92 10.21 7.03
C LYS A 57 -3.57 8.91 6.54
N PRO A 58 -3.22 7.77 7.16
CA PRO A 58 -3.75 6.45 6.82
C PRO A 58 -5.27 6.41 6.99
N LEU A 59 -5.90 5.40 6.39
CA LEU A 59 -7.37 5.31 6.31
C LEU A 59 -8.07 5.38 7.69
N ASN A 60 -7.49 4.78 8.73
CA ASN A 60 -8.05 4.82 10.09
C ASN A 60 -8.01 6.22 10.75
N MET A 61 -7.14 7.11 10.28
CA MET A 61 -7.02 8.50 10.77
C MET A 61 -7.89 9.48 9.99
N ARG A 62 -8.50 9.03 8.89
CA ARG A 62 -9.43 9.86 8.10
C ARG A 62 -10.81 9.89 8.74
N HIS A 63 -11.47 11.04 8.65
CA HIS A 63 -12.84 11.21 9.10
C HIS A 63 -13.76 10.18 8.44
N SER A 64 -14.60 9.53 9.25
CA SER A 64 -15.49 8.45 8.80
C SER A 64 -16.38 8.83 7.61
N ALA A 65 -16.90 10.05 7.62
CA ALA A 65 -17.73 10.61 6.55
C ALA A 65 -17.00 10.74 5.19
N HIS A 66 -15.66 10.77 5.20
CA HIS A 66 -14.84 10.92 3.99
C HIS A 66 -14.29 9.59 3.46
N ARG A 67 -14.23 8.53 4.29
CA ARG A 67 -13.65 7.23 3.89
C ARG A 67 -14.29 6.64 2.63
N GLY A 68 -15.60 6.82 2.45
CA GLY A 68 -16.28 6.37 1.23
C GLY A 68 -15.72 7.05 -0.03
N LYS A 69 -15.51 8.38 0.02
CA LYS A 69 -14.90 9.14 -1.08
C LYS A 69 -13.43 8.76 -1.29
N ASP A 70 -12.69 8.55 -0.20
CA ASP A 70 -11.30 8.09 -0.28
C ASP A 70 -11.21 6.73 -1.01
N MET A 71 -12.09 5.78 -0.68
CA MET A 71 -12.11 4.47 -1.35
C MET A 71 -12.49 4.55 -2.82
N VAL A 72 -13.42 5.44 -3.20
CA VAL A 72 -13.72 5.69 -4.63
C VAL A 72 -12.47 6.24 -5.35
N ALA A 73 -11.77 7.20 -4.77
CA ALA A 73 -10.54 7.75 -5.36
C ALA A 73 -9.43 6.69 -5.50
N VAL A 74 -9.30 5.80 -4.51
CA VAL A 74 -8.38 4.65 -4.57
C VAL A 74 -8.76 3.71 -5.72
N ALA A 75 -10.05 3.35 -5.85
CA ALA A 75 -10.52 2.48 -6.92
C ALA A 75 -10.28 3.07 -8.32
N GLU A 76 -10.52 4.37 -8.50
CA GLU A 76 -10.21 5.07 -9.76
C GLU A 76 -8.72 5.11 -10.06
N THR A 77 -7.86 5.25 -9.03
CA THR A 77 -6.40 5.21 -9.20
C THR A 77 -5.94 3.83 -9.64
N ILE A 78 -6.45 2.77 -9.01
CA ILE A 78 -6.19 1.38 -9.40
C ILE A 78 -6.62 1.16 -10.84
N LYS A 79 -7.84 1.54 -11.20
CA LYS A 79 -8.38 1.39 -12.56
C LYS A 79 -7.46 2.04 -13.60
N LYS A 80 -6.97 3.25 -13.36
CA LYS A 80 -6.06 3.95 -14.27
C LYS A 80 -4.73 3.20 -14.45
N ALA A 81 -4.17 2.64 -13.37
CA ALA A 81 -2.93 1.88 -13.43
C ALA A 81 -3.05 0.60 -14.31
N PHE A 82 -4.23 -0.01 -14.37
CA PHE A 82 -4.49 -1.21 -15.19
C PHE A 82 -5.00 -0.91 -16.61
N GLN A 83 -5.23 0.36 -16.95
CA GLN A 83 -5.66 0.81 -18.28
C GLN A 83 -4.54 1.49 -19.07
N SER A 84 -3.31 1.44 -18.55
CA SER A 84 -2.10 2.06 -19.12
C SER A 84 -1.35 1.09 -20.03
#